data_AF-A0A452YGM4-F1
#
_entry.id   AF-A0A452YGM4-F1
#
_cell.length_a   1.000
_cell.length_b   1.000
_cell.length_c   1.000
_cell.angle_alpha   90.00
_cell.angle_beta   90.00
_cell.angle_gamma   90.00
#
_symmetry.space_group_name_H-M   'P 1'
#
loop_
_entity.id
_entity.type
_entity.pdbx_description
1 polymer ?
#
loop_
_entity_poly.entity_id
_entity_poly.type
_entity_poly.pdbx_seq_one_letter_code
_entity_poly.pdbx_strand_id
1 'polypeptide(L)'
;VGIVRVLRHRLPIQDRFVRVKLVKNCFSGADMVDGIVNHLECSRNKAVEIGKELARKHFIHHVFRENDFEDGTQSLYRFLEHDPAVPRYYNFRGSTNDGEPKPAAAVGQRMTKIMVAILEAYASEDRRRLDYARVAASEEFRRYANLARDLQRADVFALPAGERLSFFLNLHNAMAIHAVIRTGQPAGSGAVDRRSFFTDFQYVVGGYPYSLTTIKNGILRGNRRQPYTIVKPFGASDKRLELAETKVNPLVHFALCNATRSSPTVRFYSAQGVEPELRHAAREFLLDGGVEIDLETRTVHLTRIIKW
;
A
#
# COMPACT_ATOMS: atom_id res chain seq x y z
N VAL A 1 -1.75 -22.85 8.95
CA VAL A 1 -0.85 -22.63 7.79
C VAL A 1 -0.86 -23.79 6.78
N GLY A 2 -0.81 -25.07 7.17
CA GLY A 2 -0.76 -26.19 6.21
C GLY A 2 -1.95 -26.30 5.25
N ILE A 3 -3.16 -25.99 5.71
CA ILE A 3 -4.38 -26.17 4.91
C ILE A 3 -4.42 -25.33 3.62
N VAL A 4 -3.85 -24.12 3.60
CA VAL A 4 -3.89 -23.25 2.42
C VAL A 4 -3.14 -23.89 1.24
N ARG A 5 -2.02 -24.55 1.52
CA ARG A 5 -1.29 -25.32 0.49
C ARG A 5 -2.15 -26.44 -0.07
N VAL A 6 -2.84 -27.18 0.79
CA VAL A 6 -3.73 -28.27 0.36
C VAL A 6 -4.87 -27.75 -0.50
N LEU A 7 -5.51 -26.65 -0.07
CA LEU A 7 -6.60 -26.03 -0.82
C LEU A 7 -6.17 -25.54 -2.21
N ARG A 8 -4.96 -24.97 -2.35
CA ARG A 8 -4.46 -24.57 -3.68
C ARG A 8 -4.35 -25.73 -4.67
N HIS A 9 -4.06 -26.94 -4.18
CA HIS A 9 -3.92 -28.13 -5.03
C HIS A 9 -5.25 -28.85 -5.24
N ARG A 10 -6.16 -28.82 -4.27
CA ARG A 10 -7.40 -29.61 -4.28
C ARG A 10 -8.61 -28.85 -4.83
N LEU A 11 -8.62 -27.52 -4.75
CA LEU A 11 -9.78 -26.76 -5.17
C LEU A 11 -9.90 -26.70 -6.70
N PRO A 12 -11.12 -26.79 -7.25
CA PRO A 12 -11.37 -26.63 -8.68
C PRO A 12 -11.27 -25.15 -9.08
N ILE A 13 -10.04 -24.65 -9.12
CA ILE A 13 -9.71 -23.28 -9.53
C ILE A 13 -9.86 -23.18 -11.04
N GLN A 14 -10.88 -22.47 -11.48
CA GLN A 14 -11.18 -22.32 -12.90
C GLN A 14 -11.90 -21.01 -13.18
N ASP A 15 -11.94 -20.64 -14.47
CA ASP A 15 -12.71 -19.49 -14.92
C ASP A 15 -14.21 -19.84 -14.94
N ARG A 16 -15.06 -18.94 -14.43
CA ARG A 16 -16.52 -19.12 -14.37
C ARG A 16 -17.24 -17.91 -14.93
N PHE A 17 -18.32 -18.13 -15.69
CA PHE A 17 -19.20 -17.05 -16.14
C PHE A 17 -20.29 -16.78 -15.10
N VAL A 18 -20.38 -15.54 -14.61
CA VAL A 18 -21.42 -15.09 -13.67
C VAL A 18 -21.99 -13.77 -14.13
N ARG A 19 -23.32 -13.69 -14.29
CA ARG A 19 -24.04 -12.46 -14.69
C ARG A 19 -23.35 -11.73 -15.85
N VAL A 20 -23.04 -12.46 -16.93
CA VAL A 20 -22.41 -11.93 -18.16
C VAL A 20 -20.94 -11.49 -17.98
N LYS A 21 -20.31 -11.74 -16.82
CA LYS A 21 -18.89 -11.46 -16.58
C LYS A 21 -18.10 -12.75 -16.43
N LEU A 22 -16.95 -12.81 -17.11
CA LEU A 22 -15.96 -13.87 -16.90
C LEU A 22 -15.17 -13.58 -15.62
N VAL A 23 -15.30 -14.48 -14.64
CA VAL A 23 -14.56 -14.44 -13.37
C VAL A 23 -13.41 -15.42 -13.49
N LYS A 24 -12.17 -14.92 -13.51
CA LYS A 24 -10.99 -15.76 -13.68
C LYS A 24 -10.52 -16.40 -12.37
N ASN A 25 -9.89 -17.57 -12.47
CA ASN A 25 -9.16 -18.28 -11.40
C ASN A 25 -9.91 -18.32 -10.05
N CYS A 26 -11.18 -18.72 -10.08
CA CYS A 26 -12.03 -18.73 -8.88
C CYS A 26 -12.52 -20.14 -8.52
N PHE A 27 -13.01 -20.27 -7.29
CA PHE A 27 -13.68 -21.45 -6.75
C PHE A 27 -14.90 -21.00 -5.93
N SER A 28 -15.85 -21.89 -5.68
CA SER A 28 -17.01 -21.55 -4.83
C SER A 28 -16.72 -21.72 -3.35
N GLY A 29 -17.47 -21.02 -2.50
CA GLY A 29 -17.43 -21.22 -1.05
C GLY A 29 -17.74 -22.66 -0.67
N ALA A 30 -18.70 -23.29 -1.34
CA ALA A 30 -19.06 -24.70 -1.16
C ALA A 30 -17.88 -25.65 -1.46
N ASP A 31 -17.20 -25.47 -2.60
CA ASP A 31 -16.02 -26.27 -2.97
C ASP A 31 -14.92 -26.16 -1.90
N MET A 32 -14.74 -24.96 -1.35
CA MET A 32 -13.76 -24.72 -0.29
C MET A 32 -14.14 -25.38 1.02
N VAL A 33 -15.41 -25.29 1.41
CA VAL A 33 -15.93 -25.94 2.62
C VAL A 33 -15.78 -27.47 2.49
N ASP A 34 -16.14 -28.06 1.36
CA ASP A 34 -15.95 -29.49 1.08
C ASP A 34 -14.47 -29.88 1.15
N GLY A 35 -13.59 -29.07 0.55
CA GLY A 35 -12.15 -29.28 0.60
C GLY A 35 -11.58 -29.26 2.03
N ILE A 36 -12.09 -28.38 2.89
CA ILE A 36 -11.69 -28.31 4.31
C ILE A 36 -12.24 -29.51 5.09
N VAL A 37 -13.52 -29.83 4.93
CA VAL A 37 -14.17 -31.00 5.59
C VAL A 37 -13.42 -32.28 5.26
N ASN A 38 -13.13 -32.52 3.98
CA ASN A 38 -12.46 -33.74 3.52
C ASN A 38 -10.98 -33.81 3.95
N HIS A 39 -10.32 -32.68 4.21
CA HIS A 39 -8.92 -32.68 4.63
C HIS A 39 -8.76 -32.76 6.15
N LEU A 40 -9.66 -32.15 6.91
CA LEU A 40 -9.59 -32.06 8.38
C LEU A 40 -10.58 -32.97 9.11
N GLU A 41 -11.43 -33.69 8.39
CA GLU A 41 -12.50 -34.55 8.93
C GLU A 41 -13.37 -33.83 9.96
N CYS A 42 -13.73 -32.58 9.65
CA CYS A 42 -14.45 -31.70 10.57
C CYS A 42 -15.90 -31.43 10.12
N SER A 43 -16.73 -30.92 11.03
CA SER A 43 -18.07 -30.48 10.67
C SER A 43 -18.05 -29.33 9.66
N ARG A 44 -19.12 -29.23 8.87
CA ARG A 44 -19.30 -28.16 7.87
C ARG A 44 -19.24 -26.77 8.51
N ASN A 45 -19.87 -26.60 9.68
CA ASN A 45 -19.81 -25.35 10.44
C ASN A 45 -18.37 -24.96 10.82
N LYS A 46 -17.55 -25.92 11.27
CA LYS A 46 -16.14 -25.67 11.59
C LYS A 46 -15.34 -25.31 10.34
N ALA A 47 -15.63 -25.94 9.20
CA ALA A 47 -15.02 -25.59 7.92
C ALA A 47 -15.35 -24.16 7.47
N VAL A 48 -16.59 -23.70 7.69
CA VAL A 48 -16.99 -22.31 7.43
C VAL A 48 -16.18 -21.32 8.27
N GLU A 49 -16.02 -21.58 9.57
CA GLU A 49 -15.21 -20.73 10.45
C GLU A 49 -13.74 -20.67 10.02
N ILE A 50 -13.18 -21.80 9.58
CA ILE A 50 -11.83 -21.82 8.99
C ILE A 50 -11.78 -20.97 7.70
N GLY A 51 -12.79 -21.05 6.84
CA GLY A 51 -12.88 -20.22 5.64
C GLY A 51 -12.95 -18.73 5.95
N LYS A 52 -13.74 -18.33 6.97
CA LYS A 52 -13.79 -16.95 7.47
C LYS A 52 -12.43 -16.49 7.99
N GLU A 53 -11.73 -17.32 8.77
CA GLU A 53 -10.38 -17.00 9.24
C GLU A 53 -9.39 -16.83 8.09
N LEU A 54 -9.45 -17.67 7.05
CA LEU A 54 -8.61 -17.54 5.86
C LEU A 54 -8.90 -16.26 5.07
N ALA A 55 -10.16 -15.86 4.98
CA ALA A 55 -10.56 -14.58 4.38
C ALA A 55 -10.07 -13.38 5.21
N ARG A 56 -10.24 -13.42 6.53
CA ARG A 56 -9.76 -12.38 7.46
C ARG A 56 -8.24 -12.21 7.42
N LYS A 57 -7.51 -13.31 7.23
CA LYS A 57 -6.04 -13.33 7.06
C LYS A 57 -5.58 -13.08 5.63
N HIS A 58 -6.49 -12.66 4.75
CA HIS A 58 -6.25 -12.29 3.35
C HIS A 58 -5.58 -13.40 2.51
N PHE A 59 -5.80 -14.69 2.82
CA PHE A 59 -5.42 -15.77 1.92
C PHE A 59 -6.35 -15.84 0.71
N ILE A 60 -7.62 -15.56 0.96
CA ILE A 60 -8.67 -15.53 -0.06
C ILE A 60 -9.44 -14.23 0.03
N HIS A 61 -10.14 -13.88 -1.04
CA HIS A 61 -11.12 -12.81 -1.03
C HIS A 61 -12.29 -13.14 -1.96
N HIS A 62 -13.46 -12.58 -1.67
CA HIS A 62 -14.60 -12.69 -2.57
C HIS A 62 -14.26 -11.99 -3.90
N VAL A 63 -14.74 -12.54 -5.01
CA VAL A 63 -14.39 -12.08 -6.38
C VAL A 63 -14.78 -10.63 -6.65
N PHE A 64 -15.80 -10.13 -5.95
CA PHE A 64 -16.27 -8.73 -6.01
C PHE A 64 -15.82 -7.91 -4.80
N ARG A 65 -15.07 -8.51 -3.86
CA ARG A 65 -14.65 -7.89 -2.57
C ARG A 65 -15.83 -7.41 -1.72
N GLU A 66 -16.98 -8.00 -1.97
CA GLU A 66 -18.23 -7.85 -1.23
C GLU A 66 -18.41 -9.06 -0.32
N ASN A 67 -19.05 -8.85 0.82
CA ASN A 67 -19.47 -9.89 1.77
C ASN A 67 -18.33 -10.64 2.46
N ASP A 68 -18.70 -11.28 3.57
CA ASP A 68 -17.81 -12.18 4.30
C ASP A 68 -17.79 -13.57 3.64
N PHE A 69 -16.98 -14.48 4.19
CA PHE A 69 -16.93 -15.84 3.68
C PHE A 69 -18.22 -16.61 4.03
N GLU A 70 -18.83 -17.24 3.02
CA GLU A 70 -20.04 -18.03 3.16
C GLU A 70 -19.97 -19.35 2.36
N ASP A 71 -20.68 -20.35 2.85
CA ASP A 71 -20.84 -21.66 2.20
C ASP A 71 -21.91 -21.58 1.12
N GLY A 72 -21.50 -21.24 -0.09
CA GLY A 72 -22.40 -21.07 -1.21
C GLY A 72 -21.76 -21.44 -2.54
N THR A 73 -22.54 -22.05 -3.44
CA THR A 73 -22.11 -22.38 -4.80
C THR A 73 -22.01 -21.14 -5.70
N GLN A 74 -22.82 -20.11 -5.41
CA GLN A 74 -22.81 -18.82 -6.12
C GLN A 74 -21.80 -17.82 -5.55
N SER A 75 -21.31 -18.07 -4.34
CA SER A 75 -20.34 -17.23 -3.63
C SER A 75 -18.95 -17.61 -4.08
N LEU A 76 -18.35 -16.76 -4.93
CA LEU A 76 -17.08 -17.08 -5.57
C LEU A 76 -15.92 -16.37 -4.89
N TYR A 77 -14.84 -17.10 -4.68
CA TYR A 77 -13.62 -16.62 -4.03
C TYR A 77 -12.41 -16.89 -4.91
N ARG A 78 -11.33 -16.16 -4.65
CA ARG A 78 -10.01 -16.38 -5.25
C ARG A 78 -8.94 -16.34 -4.16
N PHE A 79 -7.84 -17.04 -4.38
CA PHE A 79 -6.62 -16.76 -3.63
C PHE A 79 -6.08 -15.37 -4.00
N LEU A 80 -5.42 -14.69 -3.06
CA LEU A 80 -4.93 -13.34 -3.28
C LEU A 80 -3.97 -13.24 -4.48
N GLU A 81 -3.11 -14.24 -4.67
CA GLU A 81 -2.21 -14.35 -5.83
C GLU A 81 -2.91 -14.67 -7.17
N HIS A 82 -4.18 -15.06 -7.14
CA HIS A 82 -4.97 -15.35 -8.35
C HIS A 82 -5.81 -14.14 -8.81
N ASP A 83 -5.74 -13.00 -8.12
CA ASP A 83 -6.37 -11.77 -8.57
C ASP A 83 -5.78 -11.37 -9.94
N PRO A 84 -6.61 -11.14 -10.99
CA PRO A 84 -6.12 -10.74 -12.32
C PRO A 84 -5.27 -9.46 -12.33
N ALA A 85 -5.36 -8.63 -11.29
CA ALA A 85 -4.55 -7.43 -11.14
C ALA A 85 -3.16 -7.69 -10.55
N VAL A 86 -2.83 -8.91 -10.10
CA VAL A 86 -1.51 -9.27 -9.54
C VAL A 86 -0.32 -8.84 -10.38
N PRO A 87 -0.33 -8.97 -11.73
CA PRO A 87 0.78 -8.48 -12.55
C PRO A 87 1.08 -6.98 -12.42
N ARG A 88 0.16 -6.18 -11.87
CA ARG A 88 0.32 -4.73 -11.62
C ARG A 88 0.94 -4.44 -10.26
N TYR A 89 1.08 -5.44 -9.39
CA TYR A 89 1.52 -5.24 -8.01
C TYR A 89 3.02 -5.49 -7.85
N TYR A 90 3.76 -4.44 -7.52
CA TYR A 90 5.23 -4.46 -7.44
C TYR A 90 5.79 -5.17 -6.20
N ASN A 91 4.91 -5.52 -5.25
CA ASN A 91 5.27 -6.34 -4.10
C ASN A 91 4.82 -7.81 -4.25
N PHE A 92 4.44 -8.26 -5.44
CA PHE A 92 4.20 -9.67 -5.77
C PHE A 92 5.37 -10.27 -6.56
N ARG A 93 5.73 -11.52 -6.24
CA ARG A 93 6.72 -12.35 -6.97
C ARG A 93 6.18 -13.77 -7.13
N GLY A 94 5.02 -13.90 -7.77
CA GLY A 94 4.41 -15.20 -8.09
C GLY A 94 3.54 -15.84 -7.01
N SER A 95 3.78 -15.59 -5.71
CA SER A 95 2.90 -16.11 -4.66
C SER A 95 2.90 -15.26 -3.37
N THR A 96 1.91 -15.50 -2.52
CA THR A 96 1.85 -15.01 -1.15
C THR A 96 2.68 -15.90 -0.21
N ASN A 97 3.09 -15.36 0.94
CA ASN A 97 3.66 -16.17 2.03
C ASN A 97 2.57 -17.11 2.59
N ASP A 98 2.90 -18.36 2.90
CA ASP A 98 1.94 -19.30 3.51
C ASP A 98 1.79 -19.13 5.02
N GLY A 99 2.76 -18.48 5.68
CA GLY A 99 2.79 -18.27 7.12
C GLY A 99 1.65 -17.41 7.66
N GLU A 100 1.58 -17.27 8.98
CA GLU A 100 0.65 -16.33 9.60
C GLU A 100 0.97 -14.89 9.15
N PRO A 101 -0.06 -14.04 8.90
CA PRO A 101 0.18 -12.63 8.65
C PRO A 101 0.96 -11.99 9.79
N LYS A 102 1.97 -11.20 9.45
CA LYS A 102 2.75 -10.46 10.44
C LYS A 102 1.97 -9.20 10.85
N PRO A 103 2.02 -8.77 12.12
CA PRO A 103 1.41 -7.53 12.56
C PRO A 103 1.92 -6.33 11.73
N ALA A 104 1.02 -5.46 11.26
CA ALA A 104 1.41 -4.34 10.40
C ALA A 104 2.42 -3.40 11.08
N ALA A 105 2.29 -3.16 12.38
CA ALA A 105 3.25 -2.37 13.16
C ALA A 105 4.68 -2.94 13.07
N ALA A 106 4.84 -4.26 13.21
CA ALA A 106 6.14 -4.93 13.13
C ALA A 106 6.72 -4.96 11.70
N VAL A 107 5.87 -5.06 10.68
CA VAL A 107 6.30 -4.93 9.27
C VAL A 107 6.72 -3.49 8.97
N GLY A 108 5.92 -2.50 9.41
CA GLY A 108 6.20 -1.08 9.26
C GLY A 108 7.50 -0.66 9.95
N GLN A 109 7.73 -1.07 11.20
CA GLN A 109 8.96 -0.76 11.92
C GLN A 109 10.20 -1.29 11.21
N ARG A 110 10.15 -2.54 10.72
CA ARG A 110 11.26 -3.13 9.95
C ARG A 110 11.46 -2.44 8.61
N MET A 111 10.38 -2.08 7.91
CA MET A 111 10.43 -1.29 6.69
C MET A 111 11.16 0.04 6.94
N THR A 112 10.73 0.79 7.96
CA THR A 112 11.34 2.06 8.34
C THR A 112 12.83 1.90 8.64
N LYS A 113 13.24 0.89 9.43
CA LYS A 113 14.65 0.64 9.73
C LYS A 113 15.48 0.38 8.48
N ILE A 114 14.99 -0.45 7.55
CA ILE A 114 15.70 -0.72 6.30
C ILE A 114 15.82 0.55 5.45
N MET A 115 14.74 1.33 5.34
CA MET A 115 14.77 2.55 4.52
C MET A 115 15.62 3.66 5.12
N VAL A 116 15.68 3.78 6.46
CA VAL A 116 16.61 4.69 7.14
C VAL A 116 18.06 4.30 6.83
N ALA A 117 18.41 3.02 6.93
CA ALA A 117 19.75 2.54 6.56
C ALA A 117 20.08 2.82 5.08
N ILE A 118 19.10 2.70 4.18
CA ILE A 118 19.25 3.09 2.77
C ILE A 118 19.54 4.58 2.63
N LEU A 119 18.80 5.44 3.35
CA LEU A 119 19.06 6.88 3.29
C LEU A 119 20.44 7.23 3.85
N GLU A 120 20.85 6.64 4.96
CA GLU A 120 22.16 6.89 5.57
C GLU A 120 23.33 6.46 4.67
N ALA A 121 23.18 5.34 3.94
CA ALA A 121 24.25 4.80 3.11
C ALA A 121 24.32 5.41 1.69
N TYR A 122 23.21 5.88 1.14
CA TYR A 122 23.10 6.21 -0.29
C TYR A 122 22.56 7.61 -0.60
N ALA A 123 22.11 8.38 0.40
CA ALA A 123 21.73 9.77 0.18
C ALA A 123 22.97 10.69 0.15
N SER A 124 22.86 11.81 -0.56
CA SER A 124 23.82 12.92 -0.44
C SER A 124 23.81 13.51 0.96
N GLU A 125 24.85 14.26 1.34
CA GLU A 125 24.95 14.90 2.66
C GLU A 125 23.74 15.81 2.97
N ASP A 126 23.22 16.51 1.96
CA ASP A 126 22.00 17.34 2.05
C ASP A 126 20.69 16.54 2.04
N ARG A 127 20.76 15.21 1.88
CA ARG A 127 19.64 14.25 1.75
C ARG A 127 18.65 14.55 0.62
N ARG A 128 19.01 15.42 -0.33
CA ARG A 128 18.14 15.80 -1.45
C ARG A 128 18.25 14.85 -2.64
N ARG A 129 19.36 14.11 -2.74
CA ARG A 129 19.62 13.16 -3.82
C ARG A 129 19.85 11.79 -3.21
N LEU A 130 19.24 10.78 -3.82
CA LEU A 130 19.46 9.38 -3.48
C LEU A 130 20.08 8.71 -4.70
N ASP A 131 21.18 7.98 -4.52
CA ASP A 131 21.78 7.18 -5.59
C ASP A 131 20.95 5.92 -5.85
N TYR A 132 19.87 6.07 -6.61
CA TYR A 132 18.93 4.99 -6.90
C TYR A 132 19.59 3.77 -7.56
N ALA A 133 20.66 3.97 -8.33
CA ALA A 133 21.38 2.87 -8.98
C ALA A 133 22.13 2.02 -7.94
N ARG A 134 22.84 2.66 -7.00
CA ARG A 134 23.50 1.94 -5.90
C ARG A 134 22.50 1.31 -4.94
N VAL A 135 21.38 1.99 -4.63
CA VAL A 135 20.30 1.40 -3.83
C VAL A 135 19.74 0.15 -4.50
N ALA A 136 19.46 0.19 -5.81
CA ALA A 136 18.92 -0.96 -6.53
C ALA A 136 19.83 -2.20 -6.47
N ALA A 137 21.15 -2.00 -6.43
CA ALA A 137 22.16 -3.06 -6.34
C ALA A 137 22.38 -3.56 -4.90
N SER A 138 21.82 -2.91 -3.88
CA SER A 138 22.20 -3.13 -2.49
C SER A 138 21.50 -4.31 -1.81
N GLU A 139 22.14 -4.82 -0.76
CA GLU A 139 21.54 -5.82 0.14
C GLU A 139 20.32 -5.27 0.88
N GLU A 140 20.37 -4.02 1.33
CA GLU A 140 19.30 -3.38 2.07
C GLU A 140 18.04 -3.31 1.22
N PHE A 141 18.17 -2.96 -0.06
CA PHE A 141 17.03 -2.92 -0.96
C PHE A 141 16.48 -4.32 -1.26
N ARG A 142 17.34 -5.34 -1.38
CA ARG A 142 16.90 -6.74 -1.48
C ARG A 142 16.11 -7.17 -0.24
N ARG A 143 16.54 -6.77 0.96
CA ARG A 143 15.82 -7.01 2.22
C ARG A 143 14.47 -6.27 2.24
N TYR A 144 14.43 -5.01 1.78
CA TYR A 144 13.19 -4.25 1.63
C TYR A 144 12.20 -4.94 0.68
N ALA A 145 12.65 -5.34 -0.53
CA ALA A 145 11.79 -6.01 -1.51
C ALA A 145 11.23 -7.34 -0.99
N ASN A 146 12.01 -8.05 -0.17
CA ASN A 146 11.53 -9.26 0.51
C ASN A 146 10.48 -8.94 1.58
N LEU A 147 10.71 -7.92 2.40
CA LEU A 147 9.77 -7.45 3.42
C LEU A 147 8.46 -6.91 2.82
N ALA A 148 8.53 -6.28 1.64
CA ALA A 148 7.34 -5.74 0.97
C ALA A 148 6.30 -6.83 0.65
N ARG A 149 6.71 -8.11 0.55
CA ARG A 149 5.78 -9.24 0.43
C ARG A 149 4.96 -9.49 1.69
N ASP A 150 5.51 -9.22 2.88
CA ASP A 150 4.77 -9.38 4.14
C ASP A 150 3.63 -8.36 4.25
N LEU A 151 3.75 -7.19 3.59
CA LEU A 151 2.69 -6.18 3.55
C LEU A 151 1.39 -6.72 2.93
N GLN A 152 1.48 -7.65 1.96
CA GLN A 152 0.35 -8.18 1.21
C GLN A 152 -0.81 -8.64 2.09
N ARG A 153 -0.50 -9.21 3.27
CA ARG A 153 -1.49 -9.73 4.21
C ARG A 153 -1.39 -9.11 5.61
N ALA A 154 -0.51 -8.13 5.81
CA ALA A 154 -0.38 -7.45 7.10
C ALA A 154 -1.69 -6.76 7.49
N ASP A 155 -2.16 -7.01 8.72
CA ASP A 155 -3.41 -6.42 9.22
C ASP A 155 -3.19 -4.95 9.60
N VAL A 156 -3.54 -4.06 8.66
CA VAL A 156 -3.46 -2.60 8.84
C VAL A 156 -4.66 -2.01 9.57
N PHE A 157 -5.76 -2.75 9.71
CA PHE A 157 -6.96 -2.30 10.43
C PHE A 157 -6.76 -2.38 11.94
N ALA A 158 -5.88 -3.28 12.40
CA ALA A 158 -5.44 -3.35 13.79
C ALA A 158 -4.45 -2.24 14.20
N LEU A 159 -4.03 -1.35 13.29
CA LEU A 159 -3.10 -0.26 13.64
C LEU A 159 -3.79 0.82 14.49
N PRO A 160 -3.20 1.22 15.64
CA PRO A 160 -3.66 2.40 16.36
C PRO A 160 -3.56 3.66 15.50
N ALA A 161 -4.47 4.62 15.71
CA ALA A 161 -4.52 5.86 14.90
C ALA A 161 -3.18 6.61 14.84
N GLY A 162 -2.46 6.70 15.95
CA GLY A 162 -1.14 7.34 16.00
C GLY A 162 -0.08 6.64 15.15
N GLU A 163 -0.08 5.31 15.12
CA GLU A 163 0.88 4.53 14.33
C GLU A 163 0.48 4.51 12.84
N ARG A 164 -0.82 4.52 12.55
CA ARG A 164 -1.36 4.48 11.19
C ARG A 164 -0.83 5.61 10.32
N LEU A 165 -0.79 6.85 10.84
CA LEU A 165 -0.25 8.00 10.12
C LEU A 165 1.22 7.76 9.72
N SER A 166 2.07 7.39 10.68
CA SER A 166 3.49 7.11 10.42
C SER A 166 3.68 5.94 9.44
N PHE A 167 2.86 4.88 9.56
CA PHE A 167 2.90 3.71 8.70
C PHE A 167 2.64 4.09 7.25
N PHE A 168 1.57 4.84 6.97
CA PHE A 168 1.20 5.21 5.60
C PHE A 168 2.12 6.28 5.00
N LEU A 169 2.67 7.20 5.81
CA LEU A 169 3.73 8.12 5.36
C LEU A 169 4.98 7.35 4.93
N ASN A 170 5.44 6.43 5.77
CA ASN A 170 6.63 5.62 5.51
C ASN A 170 6.42 4.67 4.33
N LEU A 171 5.24 4.06 4.23
CA LEU A 171 4.87 3.20 3.11
C LEU A 171 4.87 3.99 1.80
N HIS A 172 4.28 5.19 1.78
CA HIS A 172 4.29 6.05 0.60
C HIS A 172 5.73 6.39 0.17
N ASN A 173 6.56 6.88 1.10
CA ASN A 173 7.94 7.26 0.77
C ASN A 173 8.78 6.06 0.33
N ALA A 174 8.59 4.90 0.94
CA ALA A 174 9.27 3.68 0.54
C ALA A 174 8.83 3.21 -0.86
N MET A 175 7.53 3.23 -1.14
CA MET A 175 6.97 2.94 -2.46
C MET A 175 7.48 3.91 -3.52
N ALA A 176 7.62 5.19 -3.20
CA ALA A 176 8.14 6.19 -4.13
C ALA A 176 9.60 5.88 -4.52
N ILE A 177 10.45 5.50 -3.56
CA ILE A 177 11.81 5.06 -3.85
C ILE A 177 11.81 3.80 -4.72
N HIS A 178 11.00 2.80 -4.39
CA HIS A 178 10.91 1.56 -5.19
C HIS A 178 10.40 1.86 -6.61
N ALA A 179 9.42 2.74 -6.75
CA ALA A 179 8.90 3.14 -8.05
C ALA A 179 10.00 3.76 -8.92
N VAL A 180 10.81 4.69 -8.38
CA VAL A 180 11.95 5.25 -9.11
C VAL A 180 12.94 4.19 -9.56
N ILE A 181 13.26 3.23 -8.68
CA ILE A 181 14.20 2.14 -8.98
C ILE A 181 13.66 1.25 -10.12
N ARG A 182 12.34 1.05 -10.21
CA ARG A 182 11.73 0.13 -11.18
C ARG A 182 11.38 0.80 -12.50
N THR A 183 10.90 2.03 -12.48
CA THR A 183 10.35 2.72 -13.66
C THR A 183 11.14 3.97 -14.04
N GLY A 184 12.18 4.33 -13.29
CA GLY A 184 12.94 5.56 -13.47
C GLY A 184 12.32 6.77 -12.76
N GLN A 185 13.07 7.87 -12.71
CA GLN A 185 12.55 9.13 -12.17
C GLN A 185 11.52 9.73 -13.12
N PRO A 186 10.44 10.36 -12.62
CA PRO A 186 9.46 11.07 -13.44
C PRO A 186 9.98 12.42 -14.01
N ALA A 187 11.30 12.58 -14.15
CA ALA A 187 11.98 13.80 -14.54
C ALA A 187 12.17 13.87 -16.06
N GLY A 188 11.41 14.73 -16.73
CA GLY A 188 11.56 15.04 -18.16
C GLY A 188 10.28 14.88 -18.99
N SER A 189 9.28 14.20 -18.45
CA SER A 189 8.04 13.87 -19.14
C SER A 189 6.84 14.64 -18.58
N GLY A 190 5.88 14.97 -19.45
CA GLY A 190 4.76 15.86 -19.14
C GLY A 190 3.87 15.40 -17.96
N ALA A 191 2.88 16.22 -17.61
CA ALA A 191 1.99 15.96 -16.47
C ALA A 191 1.28 14.58 -16.50
N VAL A 192 1.10 14.01 -17.70
CA VAL A 192 0.49 12.69 -17.93
C VAL A 192 1.38 11.57 -17.41
N ASP A 193 2.68 11.59 -17.71
CA ASP A 193 3.61 10.53 -17.32
C ASP A 193 3.82 10.51 -15.81
N ARG A 194 3.89 11.68 -15.16
CA ARG A 194 3.87 11.77 -13.70
C ARG A 194 2.60 11.17 -13.09
N ARG A 195 1.44 11.42 -13.70
CA ARG A 195 0.17 10.89 -13.19
C ARG A 195 0.11 9.36 -13.29
N SER A 196 0.65 8.79 -14.36
CA SER A 196 0.79 7.34 -14.53
C SER A 196 1.68 6.75 -13.43
N PHE A 197 2.85 7.35 -13.16
CA PHE A 197 3.77 6.93 -12.10
C PHE A 197 3.09 6.79 -10.73
N PHE A 198 2.34 7.80 -10.29
CA PHE A 198 1.67 7.78 -8.97
C PHE A 198 0.41 6.88 -8.92
N THR A 199 -0.12 6.47 -10.06
CA THR A 199 -1.39 5.72 -10.14
C THR A 199 -1.15 4.24 -10.41
N ASP A 200 -0.19 3.93 -11.28
CA ASP A 200 0.07 2.58 -11.82
C ASP A 200 1.05 1.80 -10.94
N PHE A 201 1.93 2.48 -10.20
CA PHE A 201 2.76 1.82 -9.19
C PHE A 201 1.90 1.44 -7.98
N GLN A 202 1.60 0.16 -7.86
CA GLN A 202 0.71 -0.38 -6.83
C GLN A 202 1.38 -1.47 -6.00
N TYR A 203 1.07 -1.47 -4.70
CA TYR A 203 1.29 -2.58 -3.78
C TYR A 203 -0.04 -3.15 -3.34
N VAL A 204 -0.05 -4.41 -2.92
CA VAL A 204 -1.12 -4.92 -2.04
C VAL A 204 -0.69 -4.78 -0.59
N VAL A 205 -1.55 -4.22 0.24
CA VAL A 205 -1.35 -4.10 1.68
C VAL A 205 -2.62 -4.56 2.38
N GLY A 206 -2.53 -5.54 3.28
CA GLY A 206 -3.70 -6.10 3.97
C GLY A 206 -4.79 -6.59 3.00
N GLY A 207 -4.42 -7.22 1.90
CA GLY A 207 -5.34 -7.74 0.89
C GLY A 207 -5.90 -6.70 -0.08
N TYR A 208 -5.63 -5.41 0.09
CA TYR A 208 -6.14 -4.33 -0.79
C TYR A 208 -5.03 -3.66 -1.61
N PRO A 209 -5.31 -3.24 -2.85
CA PRO A 209 -4.35 -2.48 -3.65
C PRO A 209 -4.19 -1.05 -3.14
N TYR A 210 -2.97 -0.53 -3.16
CA TYR A 210 -2.63 0.86 -2.84
C TYR A 210 -1.63 1.38 -3.85
N SER A 211 -1.95 2.52 -4.46
CA SER A 211 -1.01 3.36 -5.19
C SER A 211 -0.55 4.54 -4.33
N LEU A 212 0.52 5.22 -4.76
CA LEU A 212 0.96 6.46 -4.13
C LEU A 212 -0.19 7.49 -4.04
N THR A 213 -1.00 7.59 -5.11
CA THR A 213 -2.18 8.45 -5.15
C THR A 213 -3.25 8.03 -4.15
N THR A 214 -3.54 6.73 -3.99
CA THR A 214 -4.57 6.27 -3.04
C THR A 214 -4.11 6.39 -1.59
N ILE A 215 -2.82 6.19 -1.29
CA ILE A 215 -2.30 6.48 0.05
C ILE A 215 -2.40 7.98 0.35
N LYS A 216 -1.91 8.84 -0.55
CA LYS A 216 -1.95 10.29 -0.35
C LYS A 216 -3.37 10.82 -0.21
N ASN A 217 -4.23 10.56 -1.19
CA ASN A 217 -5.55 11.21 -1.27
C ASN A 217 -6.64 10.41 -0.54
N GLY A 218 -6.55 9.09 -0.57
CA GLY A 218 -7.52 8.18 0.04
C GLY A 218 -7.34 8.10 1.55
N ILE A 219 -6.10 7.89 2.01
CA ILE A 219 -5.80 7.66 3.42
C ILE A 219 -5.44 8.97 4.12
N LEU A 220 -4.31 9.58 3.75
CA LEU A 220 -3.71 10.69 4.50
C LEU A 220 -4.49 12.01 4.39
N ARG A 221 -5.29 12.18 3.32
CA ARG A 221 -6.18 13.33 3.12
C ARG A 221 -7.63 13.08 3.51
N GLY A 222 -7.96 11.95 4.15
CA GLY A 222 -9.35 11.65 4.52
C GLY A 222 -10.25 11.49 3.30
N ASN A 223 -9.82 10.69 2.31
CA ASN A 223 -10.55 10.40 1.09
C ASN A 223 -11.01 11.63 0.29
N ARG A 224 -10.16 12.65 0.19
CA ARG A 224 -10.41 13.85 -0.60
C ARG A 224 -10.09 13.63 -2.08
N ARG A 225 -10.84 14.31 -2.94
CA ARG A 225 -10.62 14.29 -4.39
C ARG A 225 -9.27 14.91 -4.72
N GLN A 226 -8.60 14.37 -5.73
CA GLN A 226 -7.43 15.00 -6.30
C GLN A 226 -7.88 16.23 -7.11
N PRO A 227 -7.06 17.30 -7.20
CA PRO A 227 -7.33 18.40 -8.12
C PRO A 227 -7.66 17.89 -9.53
N TYR A 228 -8.67 18.49 -10.16
CA TYR A 228 -9.13 18.14 -11.51
C TYR A 228 -9.69 16.70 -11.65
N THR A 229 -10.14 16.09 -10.55
CA THR A 229 -10.83 14.79 -10.56
C THR A 229 -12.20 14.87 -9.91
N ILE A 230 -13.16 14.13 -10.47
CA ILE A 230 -14.57 14.14 -10.03
C ILE A 230 -14.82 13.03 -9.00
N VAL A 231 -14.05 11.95 -9.04
CA VAL A 231 -14.24 10.78 -8.17
C VAL A 231 -13.33 10.83 -6.94
N LYS A 232 -13.86 10.37 -5.80
CA LYS A 232 -13.03 10.14 -4.61
C LYS A 232 -12.18 8.87 -4.82
N PRO A 233 -10.99 8.77 -4.20
CA PRO A 233 -10.17 7.56 -4.25
C PRO A 233 -10.90 6.29 -3.81
N PHE A 234 -11.74 6.37 -2.78
CA PHE A 234 -12.52 5.26 -2.23
C PHE A 234 -14.02 5.55 -2.29
N GLY A 235 -14.79 4.55 -2.74
CA GLY A 235 -16.26 4.58 -2.75
C GLY A 235 -16.86 4.28 -1.36
N ALA A 236 -18.16 4.46 -1.19
CA ALA A 236 -18.84 4.35 0.11
C ALA A 236 -18.73 2.95 0.76
N SER A 237 -18.63 1.89 -0.05
CA SER A 237 -18.53 0.50 0.42
C SER A 237 -17.08 0.00 0.52
N ASP A 238 -16.10 0.85 0.30
CA ASP A 238 -14.69 0.47 0.34
C ASP A 238 -14.18 0.39 1.79
N LYS A 239 -13.83 -0.81 2.26
CA LYS A 239 -13.33 -1.02 3.63
C LYS A 239 -12.13 -0.14 3.98
N ARG A 240 -11.32 0.29 3.00
CA ARG A 240 -10.17 1.18 3.24
C ARG A 240 -10.56 2.56 3.77
N LEU A 241 -11.84 2.94 3.71
CA LEU A 241 -12.34 4.16 4.36
C LEU A 241 -12.11 4.17 5.87
N GLU A 242 -12.13 3.01 6.54
CA GLU A 242 -11.87 2.89 7.97
C GLU A 242 -10.44 3.32 8.36
N LEU A 243 -9.53 3.24 7.39
CA LEU A 243 -8.14 3.62 7.54
C LEU A 243 -7.90 5.10 7.23
N ALA A 244 -8.87 5.80 6.64
CA ALA A 244 -8.72 7.20 6.24
C ALA A 244 -8.66 8.12 7.46
N GLU A 245 -7.81 9.13 7.39
CA GLU A 245 -7.68 10.11 8.47
C GLU A 245 -8.95 10.95 8.59
N THR A 246 -9.50 11.04 9.80
CA THR A 246 -10.75 11.78 10.08
C THR A 246 -10.53 13.28 9.97
N LYS A 247 -9.35 13.76 10.38
CA LYS A 247 -8.92 15.15 10.27
C LYS A 247 -7.67 15.22 9.40
N VAL A 248 -7.74 16.02 8.34
CA VAL A 248 -6.57 16.24 7.47
C VAL A 248 -5.52 17.03 8.22
N ASN A 249 -4.34 16.44 8.37
CA ASN A 249 -3.14 17.14 8.81
C ASN A 249 -2.44 17.76 7.58
N PRO A 250 -2.41 19.10 7.43
CA PRO A 250 -1.77 19.74 6.29
C PRO A 250 -0.26 19.49 6.25
N LEU A 251 0.38 19.15 7.38
CA LEU A 251 1.83 18.92 7.42
C LEU A 251 2.26 17.67 6.63
N VAL A 252 1.34 16.75 6.34
CA VAL A 252 1.58 15.58 5.48
C VAL A 252 2.21 16.00 4.14
N HIS A 253 1.89 17.18 3.63
CA HIS A 253 2.48 17.73 2.42
C HIS A 253 3.99 17.76 2.37
N PHE A 254 4.59 18.16 3.49
CA PHE A 254 6.03 18.32 3.63
C PHE A 254 6.71 16.99 3.95
N ALA A 255 5.92 15.93 4.14
CA ALA A 255 6.39 14.60 4.48
C ALA A 255 6.45 13.64 3.30
N LEU A 256 5.62 13.85 2.30
CA LEU A 256 5.54 12.97 1.14
C LEU A 256 6.64 13.31 0.12
N CYS A 257 7.52 12.34 -0.12
CA CYS A 257 8.45 12.42 -1.24
C CYS A 257 7.75 12.03 -2.55
N ASN A 258 7.79 12.91 -3.55
CA ASN A 258 7.29 12.62 -4.90
C ASN A 258 8.42 12.28 -5.89
N ALA A 259 9.62 11.95 -5.39
CA ALA A 259 10.78 11.61 -6.21
C ALA A 259 11.15 12.66 -7.28
N THR A 260 10.90 13.94 -6.99
CA THR A 260 11.33 15.06 -7.83
C THR A 260 12.32 15.94 -7.07
N ARG A 261 13.18 16.67 -7.80
CA ARG A 261 14.11 17.65 -7.21
C ARG A 261 13.44 18.74 -6.38
N SER A 262 12.17 19.04 -6.66
CA SER A 262 11.36 20.04 -5.96
C SER A 262 10.52 19.46 -4.81
N SER A 263 10.67 18.16 -4.52
CA SER A 263 9.97 17.51 -3.41
C SER A 263 10.67 17.80 -2.08
N PRO A 264 9.96 17.70 -0.94
CA PRO A 264 10.60 17.72 0.36
C PRO A 264 11.65 16.61 0.48
N THR A 265 12.63 16.84 1.35
CA THR A 265 13.64 15.86 1.74
C THR A 265 12.99 14.54 2.15
N VAL A 266 13.48 13.41 1.62
CA VAL A 266 12.94 12.09 1.96
C VAL A 266 13.18 11.81 3.44
N ARG A 267 12.11 11.41 4.14
CA ARG A 267 12.15 11.07 5.56
C ARG A 267 11.34 9.82 5.87
N PHE A 268 11.71 9.17 6.96
CA PHE A 268 10.92 8.13 7.59
C PHE A 268 10.61 8.54 9.02
N TYR A 269 9.34 8.39 9.40
CA TYR A 269 8.73 8.92 10.59
C TYR A 269 8.61 7.84 11.67
N SER A 270 8.80 8.24 12.92
CA SER A 270 8.59 7.36 14.06
C SER A 270 7.10 7.20 14.35
N ALA A 271 6.73 6.02 14.88
CA ALA A 271 5.38 5.79 15.39
C ALA A 271 5.09 6.66 16.63
N GLN A 272 6.14 6.97 17.39
CA GLN A 272 6.09 7.75 18.64
C GLN A 272 6.57 9.17 18.36
N GLY A 273 5.67 10.04 17.89
CA GLY A 273 6.01 11.46 17.70
C GLY A 273 6.05 11.95 16.26
N VAL A 274 5.22 11.38 15.38
CA VAL A 274 5.08 11.84 13.99
C VAL A 274 4.73 13.34 13.89
N GLU A 275 3.93 13.90 14.79
CA GLU A 275 3.51 15.31 14.73
C GLU A 275 4.66 16.32 14.87
N PRO A 276 5.53 16.25 15.91
CA PRO A 276 6.76 17.04 15.96
C PRO A 276 7.65 16.88 14.71
N GLU A 277 7.84 15.66 14.22
CA GLU A 277 8.66 15.39 13.04
C GLU A 277 8.08 16.03 11.77
N LEU A 278 6.75 16.01 11.62
CA LEU A 278 6.03 16.67 10.54
C LEU A 278 6.20 18.21 10.59
N ARG A 279 6.11 18.81 11.78
CA ARG A 279 6.35 20.26 11.96
C ARG A 279 7.79 20.63 11.61
N HIS A 280 8.74 19.80 12.02
CA HIS A 280 10.14 20.01 11.71
C HIS A 280 10.40 19.89 10.19
N ALA A 281 9.85 18.88 9.53
CA ALA A 281 9.94 18.73 8.07
C ALA A 281 9.33 19.94 7.33
N ALA A 282 8.19 20.45 7.79
CA ALA A 282 7.57 21.65 7.23
C ALA A 282 8.44 22.90 7.40
N ARG A 283 9.02 23.10 8.59
CA ARG A 283 9.91 24.23 8.86
C ARG A 283 11.16 24.16 7.99
N GLU A 284 11.81 23.00 7.90
CA GLU A 284 12.98 22.83 7.05
C GLU A 284 12.64 23.17 5.60
N PHE A 285 11.54 22.60 5.06
CA PHE A 285 11.13 22.88 3.69
C PHE A 285 10.92 24.38 3.41
N LEU A 286 10.27 25.10 4.33
CA LEU A 286 10.04 26.53 4.17
C LEU A 286 11.34 27.34 4.22
N LEU A 287 12.23 27.03 5.17
CA LEU A 287 13.53 27.70 5.29
C LEU A 287 14.45 27.41 4.09
N ASP A 288 14.21 26.29 3.41
CA ASP A 288 15.09 25.75 2.38
C ASP A 288 14.56 25.99 0.95
N GLY A 289 14.08 27.20 0.68
CA GLY A 289 13.58 27.62 -0.63
C GLY A 289 12.11 27.25 -0.91
N GLY A 290 11.38 26.78 0.09
CA GLY A 290 9.93 26.57 0.00
C GLY A 290 9.11 27.86 -0.05
N VAL A 291 9.67 28.95 0.49
CA VAL A 291 9.14 30.33 0.44
C VAL A 291 10.26 31.32 0.09
N GLU A 292 9.95 32.27 -0.77
CA GLU A 292 10.80 33.43 -1.07
C GLU A 292 9.99 34.70 -0.74
N ILE A 293 10.61 35.64 -0.03
CA ILE A 293 9.96 36.89 0.39
C ILE A 293 10.68 38.03 -0.31
N ASP A 294 9.95 38.72 -1.18
CA ASP A 294 10.38 39.97 -1.78
C ASP A 294 9.87 41.12 -0.89
N LEU A 295 10.80 41.75 -0.17
CA LEU A 295 10.52 42.85 0.74
C LEU A 295 10.26 44.17 0.01
N GLU A 296 10.81 44.35 -1.19
CA GLU A 296 10.65 45.58 -1.98
C GLU A 296 9.23 45.67 -2.52
N THR A 297 8.75 44.56 -3.10
CA THR A 297 7.38 44.48 -3.65
C THR A 297 6.35 44.02 -2.62
N ARG A 298 6.78 43.64 -1.40
CA ARG A 298 5.96 43.04 -0.34
C ARG A 298 5.22 41.78 -0.81
N THR A 299 5.89 40.97 -1.61
CA THR A 299 5.33 39.75 -2.23
C THR A 299 5.93 38.50 -1.60
N VAL A 300 5.08 37.49 -1.36
CA VAL A 300 5.51 36.16 -0.90
C VAL A 300 5.32 35.16 -2.04
N HIS A 301 6.42 34.57 -2.51
CA HIS A 301 6.41 33.50 -3.50
C HIS A 301 6.46 32.15 -2.79
N LEU A 302 5.50 31.29 -3.13
CA LEU A 302 5.37 29.97 -2.55
C LEU A 302 5.52 28.91 -3.63
N THR A 303 6.20 27.82 -3.30
CA THR A 303 6.29 26.69 -4.22
C THR A 303 4.90 26.09 -4.49
N ARG A 304 4.73 25.52 -5.68
CA ARG A 304 3.46 24.90 -6.11
C ARG A 304 2.98 23.77 -5.20
N ILE A 305 3.84 23.23 -4.31
CA ILE A 305 3.45 22.18 -3.36
C ILE A 305 2.38 22.64 -2.38
N ILE A 306 2.32 23.95 -2.09
CA ILE A 306 1.35 24.55 -1.17
C ILE A 306 -0.04 24.67 -1.83
N LYS A 307 -0.12 24.61 -3.15
CA LYS A 307 -1.37 24.65 -3.91
C LYS A 307 -2.03 23.26 -3.92
N TRP A 308 -2.83 22.94 -2.89
CA TRP A 308 -3.49 21.63 -2.72
C TRP A 308 -4.97 21.55 -3.10
#